data_AF-A0A9D1J6Y2-F1
#
_entry.id   AF-A0A9D1J6Y2-F1
#
_cell.length_a   1.000
_cell.length_b   1.000
_cell.length_c   1.000
_cell.angle_alpha   90.00
_cell.angle_beta   90.00
_cell.angle_gamma   90.00
#
_symmetry.space_group_name_H-M   'P 1'
#
loop_
_entity.id
_entity.type
_entity.pdbx_description
1 polymer ?
#
loop_
_entity_poly.entity_id
_entity_poly.type
_entity_poly.pdbx_seq_one_letter_code
_entity_poly.pdbx_strand_id
1 'polypeptide(L)'
;MHEIRINTSGDKAGRYRELLPQIRSLIEGEPDMTADLANVAAALKEAFGFFWVGFYLVKDAAGTDGGKELVLGPFQGPVACTRIGYGRGVCGSAWKSGKSIVVEDVEKFPGHIACSSLSRSEVVVPLLVRGRDVVGVLDIDSAEVGTFDEVDRQFLEELCGIICRIIWECEK
;
A
#
# COMPACT_ATOMS: atom_id res chain seq x y z
N MET A 1 0.50 5.06 24.85
CA MET A 1 1.54 5.19 23.82
C MET A 1 1.87 3.79 23.37
N HIS A 2 1.46 3.40 22.16
CA HIS A 2 1.84 2.12 21.59
C HIS A 2 3.26 2.28 21.02
N GLU A 3 4.22 1.56 21.60
CA GLU A 3 5.58 1.51 21.06
C GLU A 3 5.65 0.29 20.13
N ILE A 4 5.88 0.53 18.83
CA ILE A 4 6.13 -0.57 17.89
C ILE A 4 7.51 -1.13 18.21
N ARG A 5 7.58 -2.43 18.48
CA ARG A 5 8.83 -3.16 18.64
C ARG A 5 9.19 -3.76 17.30
N ILE A 6 10.24 -3.22 16.71
CA ILE A 6 10.74 -3.67 15.42
C ILE A 6 11.93 -4.58 15.65
N ASN A 7 11.71 -5.87 15.41
CA ASN A 7 12.80 -6.82 15.31
C ASN A 7 13.27 -6.88 13.85
N THR A 8 14.43 -6.26 13.58
CA THR A 8 15.07 -6.37 12.27
C THR A 8 15.84 -7.67 12.10
N SER A 9 16.09 -8.41 13.20
CA SER A 9 16.76 -9.72 13.19
C SER A 9 15.76 -10.86 12.98
N GLY A 10 15.69 -11.35 11.74
CA GLY A 10 14.77 -12.41 11.34
C GLY A 10 14.65 -12.50 9.82
N ASP A 11 14.01 -13.56 9.33
CA ASP A 11 13.61 -13.61 7.93
C ASP A 11 12.46 -12.63 7.65
N LYS A 12 12.26 -12.31 6.36
CA LYS A 12 11.22 -11.38 5.89
C LYS A 12 9.84 -11.75 6.44
N ALA A 13 9.49 -13.04 6.40
CA ALA A 13 8.21 -13.56 6.91
C ALA A 13 8.05 -13.39 8.42
N GLY A 14 9.11 -13.60 9.20
CA GLY A 14 9.13 -13.40 10.65
C GLY A 14 8.87 -11.95 11.01
N ARG A 15 9.50 -11.02 10.30
CA ARG A 15 9.29 -9.59 10.51
C ARG A 15 7.83 -9.19 10.27
N TYR A 16 7.20 -9.66 9.19
CA TYR A 16 5.77 -9.44 8.96
C TYR A 16 4.91 -10.03 10.07
N ARG A 17 5.15 -11.29 10.48
CA ARG A 17 4.40 -11.96 11.55
C ARG A 17 4.43 -11.20 12.87
N GLU A 18 5.55 -10.55 13.18
CA GLU A 18 5.68 -9.71 14.37
C GLU A 18 5.01 -8.34 14.21
N LEU A 19 5.06 -7.75 13.01
CA LEU A 19 4.57 -6.39 12.75
C LEU A 19 3.03 -6.31 12.66
N LEU A 20 2.39 -7.28 12.01
CA LEU A 20 0.94 -7.24 11.71
C LEU A 20 0.06 -7.09 12.98
N PRO A 21 0.25 -7.86 14.07
CA PRO A 21 -0.52 -7.68 15.29
C PRO A 21 -0.30 -6.32 15.95
N GLN A 22 0.89 -5.74 15.82
CA GLN A 22 1.22 -4.43 16.37
C GLN A 22 0.52 -3.32 15.58
N ILE A 23 0.53 -3.39 14.25
CA ILE A 23 -0.23 -2.47 13.39
C ILE A 23 -1.72 -2.57 13.70
N ARG A 24 -2.28 -3.77 13.84
CA ARG A 24 -3.68 -3.97 14.24
C ARG A 24 -3.99 -3.21 15.53
N SER A 25 -3.18 -3.41 16.57
CA SER A 25 -3.35 -2.72 17.86
C SER A 25 -3.17 -1.21 17.78
N LEU A 26 -2.34 -0.72 16.85
CA LEU A 26 -2.08 0.70 16.66
C LEU A 26 -3.26 1.45 16.06
N ILE A 27 -3.96 0.83 15.12
CA ILE A 27 -5.10 1.45 14.40
C ILE A 27 -6.47 1.07 15.00
N GLU A 28 -6.51 0.09 15.92
CA GLU A 28 -7.75 -0.32 16.58
C GLU A 28 -8.23 0.77 17.55
N GLY A 29 -9.36 1.41 17.24
CA GLY A 29 -10.02 2.41 18.09
C GLY A 29 -9.73 3.89 17.74
N GLU A 30 -8.87 4.17 16.77
CA GLU A 30 -8.66 5.53 16.25
C GLU A 30 -9.71 5.85 15.17
N PRO A 31 -10.55 6.89 15.28
CA PRO A 31 -11.57 7.20 14.28
C PRO A 31 -11.02 7.81 12.98
N ASP A 32 -9.87 8.48 12.99
CA ASP A 32 -9.33 9.18 11.83
C ASP A 32 -8.56 8.26 10.88
N MET A 33 -9.12 8.05 9.69
CA MET A 33 -8.49 7.23 8.63
C MET A 33 -7.10 7.75 8.23
N THR A 34 -6.88 9.06 8.22
CA THR A 34 -5.60 9.62 7.80
C THR A 34 -4.51 9.29 8.82
N ALA A 35 -4.85 9.39 10.12
CA ALA A 35 -3.96 9.01 11.21
C ALA A 35 -3.61 7.51 11.15
N ASP A 36 -4.60 6.64 10.94
CA ASP A 36 -4.39 5.19 10.80
C ASP A 36 -3.43 4.88 9.64
N LEU A 37 -3.75 5.36 8.44
CA LEU A 37 -2.93 5.09 7.24
C LEU A 37 -1.53 5.70 7.36
N ALA A 38 -1.38 6.87 7.98
CA ALA A 38 -0.07 7.48 8.23
C ALA A 38 0.79 6.62 9.16
N ASN A 39 0.19 6.10 10.25
CA ASN A 39 0.87 5.22 11.20
C ASN A 39 1.24 3.87 10.57
N VAL A 40 0.37 3.30 9.73
CA VAL A 40 0.69 2.07 8.98
C VAL A 40 1.89 2.29 8.05
N ALA A 41 1.90 3.39 7.28
CA ALA A 41 3.01 3.70 6.39
C ALA A 41 4.32 3.91 7.17
N ALA A 42 4.26 4.60 8.31
CA ALA A 42 5.41 4.78 9.20
C ALA A 42 5.93 3.43 9.74
N ALA A 43 5.04 2.57 10.23
CA ALA A 43 5.40 1.25 10.76
C ALA A 43 6.08 0.36 9.71
N LEU A 44 5.55 0.32 8.49
CA LEU A 44 6.15 -0.41 7.37
C LEU A 44 7.52 0.17 6.98
N LYS A 45 7.64 1.50 6.91
CA LYS A 45 8.90 2.19 6.59
C LYS A 45 9.97 1.88 7.63
N GLU A 46 9.63 1.96 8.91
CA GLU A 46 10.57 1.71 10.00
C GLU A 46 11.00 0.24 10.07
N ALA A 47 10.08 -0.70 9.77
CA ALA A 47 10.36 -2.12 9.83
C ALA A 47 11.21 -2.63 8.64
N PHE A 48 10.98 -2.11 7.45
CA PHE A 48 11.59 -2.66 6.24
C PHE A 48 12.56 -1.71 5.53
N GLY A 49 12.52 -0.41 5.82
CA GLY A 49 13.36 0.56 5.15
C GLY A 49 13.02 0.76 3.67
N PHE A 50 11.80 0.40 3.24
CA PHE A 50 11.35 0.52 1.85
C PHE A 50 11.63 1.90 1.26
N PHE A 51 11.92 2.00 -0.03
CA PHE A 51 12.24 3.29 -0.65
C PHE A 51 11.05 4.25 -0.58
N TRP A 52 9.88 3.76 -0.96
CA TRP A 52 8.59 4.43 -0.81
C TRP A 52 7.55 3.44 -0.30
N VAL A 53 6.66 3.87 0.59
CA VAL A 53 5.52 3.08 1.08
C VAL A 53 4.38 4.00 1.43
N GLY A 54 3.18 3.71 0.95
CA GLY A 54 2.04 4.58 1.20
C GLY A 54 0.77 4.15 0.49
N PHE A 55 -0.20 5.06 0.51
CA PHE A 55 -1.53 4.77 0.02
C PHE A 55 -1.95 5.73 -1.08
N TYR A 56 -2.73 5.20 -2.03
CA TYR A 56 -3.56 5.99 -2.92
C TYR A 56 -5.02 5.62 -2.69
N LEU A 57 -5.90 6.60 -2.54
CA LEU A 57 -7.32 6.40 -2.24
C LEU A 57 -8.17 6.74 -3.45
N VAL A 58 -9.20 5.94 -3.70
CA VAL A 58 -10.16 6.23 -4.76
C VAL A 58 -11.01 7.43 -4.35
N LYS A 59 -11.00 8.48 -5.17
CA LYS A 59 -11.78 9.70 -4.97
C LYS A 59 -12.53 10.06 -6.25
N ASP A 60 -13.63 10.79 -6.08
CA ASP A 60 -14.35 11.36 -7.22
C ASP A 60 -13.50 12.44 -7.89
N ALA A 61 -13.52 12.44 -9.23
CA ALA A 61 -12.68 13.27 -10.07
C ALA A 61 -13.47 13.77 -11.27
N ALA A 62 -13.69 15.09 -11.33
CA ALA A 62 -14.35 15.69 -12.48
C ALA A 62 -13.42 15.66 -13.70
N GLY A 63 -13.95 15.23 -14.85
CA GLY A 63 -13.23 15.24 -16.13
C GLY A 63 -12.35 14.00 -16.40
N THR A 64 -12.42 12.95 -15.57
CA THR A 64 -11.81 11.64 -15.87
C THR A 64 -12.81 10.67 -16.48
N ASP A 65 -12.35 9.75 -17.32
CA ASP A 65 -13.17 8.65 -17.84
C ASP A 65 -13.52 7.72 -16.67
N GLY A 66 -14.80 7.66 -16.30
CA GLY A 66 -15.30 6.94 -15.12
C GLY A 66 -15.46 7.77 -13.83
N GLY A 67 -15.15 9.07 -13.86
CA GLY A 67 -15.47 10.01 -12.78
C GLY A 67 -14.73 9.80 -11.45
N LYS A 68 -13.69 8.97 -11.44
CA LYS A 68 -12.87 8.63 -10.27
C LYS A 68 -11.39 8.58 -10.62
N GLU A 69 -10.55 8.72 -9.62
CA GLU A 69 -9.11 8.49 -9.72
C GLU A 69 -8.52 8.07 -8.37
N LEU A 70 -7.32 7.50 -8.43
CA LEU A 70 -6.49 7.31 -7.25
C LEU A 70 -5.83 8.64 -6.89
N VAL A 71 -6.02 9.10 -5.66
CA VAL A 71 -5.43 10.33 -5.12
C VAL A 71 -4.47 9.97 -4.00
N LEU A 72 -3.30 10.58 -4.00
CA LEU A 72 -2.25 10.34 -3.00
C LEU A 72 -2.79 10.54 -1.57
N GLY A 73 -2.63 9.51 -0.74
CA GLY A 73 -2.90 9.50 0.70
C GLY A 73 -1.61 9.57 1.52
N PRO A 74 -1.63 9.16 2.80
CA PRO A 74 -0.44 9.12 3.64
C PRO A 74 0.63 8.18 3.09
N PHE A 75 1.89 8.59 3.19
CA PHE A 75 3.04 7.83 2.69
C PHE A 75 4.34 8.21 3.42
N GLN A 76 5.39 7.42 3.18
CA GLN A 76 6.77 7.66 3.60
C GLN A 76 7.71 7.45 2.41
N GLY A 77 8.48 8.47 2.05
CA GLY A 77 9.38 8.43 0.90
C GLY A 77 9.55 9.80 0.24
N PRO A 78 10.22 9.87 -0.92
CA PRO A 78 10.28 11.10 -1.72
C PRO A 78 8.90 11.50 -2.25
N VAL A 79 8.82 12.73 -2.79
CA VAL A 79 7.59 13.26 -3.42
C VAL A 79 7.11 12.33 -4.55
N ALA A 80 5.81 12.07 -4.59
CA ALA A 80 5.17 11.16 -5.54
C ALA A 80 4.10 11.86 -6.41
N CYS A 81 3.61 11.15 -7.43
CA CYS A 81 2.49 11.60 -8.24
C CYS A 81 1.24 11.82 -7.36
N THR A 82 0.48 12.88 -7.58
CA THR A 82 -0.71 13.17 -6.75
C THR A 82 -1.97 12.43 -7.21
N ARG A 83 -2.05 12.08 -8.50
CA ARG A 83 -3.23 11.46 -9.13
C ARG A 83 -2.83 10.37 -10.11
N ILE A 84 -3.55 9.24 -10.09
CA ILE A 84 -3.33 8.08 -10.95
C ILE A 84 -4.69 7.63 -11.55
N GLY A 85 -4.72 7.50 -12.88
CA GLY A 85 -5.93 7.09 -13.61
C GLY A 85 -6.23 5.60 -13.51
N TYR A 86 -7.50 5.23 -13.71
CA TYR A 86 -7.96 3.84 -13.71
C TYR A 86 -7.22 2.99 -14.76
N GLY A 87 -6.64 1.86 -14.35
CA GLY A 87 -5.88 0.98 -15.25
C GLY A 87 -4.54 1.56 -15.75
N ARG A 88 -4.06 2.67 -15.17
CA ARG A 88 -2.79 3.32 -15.57
C ARG A 88 -1.68 2.98 -14.59
N GLY A 89 -0.52 2.57 -15.10
CA GLY A 89 0.60 2.14 -14.27
C GLY A 89 0.25 0.91 -13.43
N VAL A 90 1.13 0.54 -12.50
CA VAL A 90 0.95 -0.62 -11.63
C VAL A 90 -0.20 -0.38 -10.65
N CYS A 91 -0.20 0.76 -9.95
CA CYS A 91 -1.29 1.23 -9.09
C CYS A 91 -2.68 1.18 -9.75
N GLY A 92 -2.84 1.81 -10.91
CA GLY A 92 -4.12 1.81 -11.62
C GLY A 92 -4.50 0.42 -12.15
N SER A 93 -3.52 -0.43 -12.49
CA SER A 93 -3.77 -1.81 -12.91
C SER A 93 -4.25 -2.71 -11.76
N ALA A 94 -3.69 -2.53 -10.56
CA ALA A 94 -4.15 -3.20 -9.34
C ALA A 94 -5.58 -2.74 -9.00
N TRP A 95 -5.85 -1.43 -9.09
CA TRP A 95 -7.20 -0.89 -8.94
C TRP A 95 -8.18 -1.49 -9.95
N LYS A 96 -7.79 -1.60 -11.23
CA LYS A 96 -8.64 -2.15 -12.28
C LYS A 96 -8.93 -3.64 -12.12
N SER A 97 -7.94 -4.42 -11.75
CA SER A 97 -8.06 -5.87 -11.65
C SER A 97 -8.63 -6.34 -10.31
N GLY A 98 -8.54 -5.51 -9.25
CA GLY A 98 -8.86 -5.92 -7.88
C GLY A 98 -7.90 -6.99 -7.36
N LYS A 99 -6.69 -7.08 -7.92
CA LYS A 99 -5.66 -8.06 -7.55
C LYS A 99 -4.35 -7.38 -7.24
N SER A 100 -3.59 -7.95 -6.32
CA SER A 100 -2.23 -7.51 -6.03
C SER A 100 -1.32 -7.76 -7.22
N ILE A 101 -0.38 -6.85 -7.43
CA ILE A 101 0.60 -6.93 -8.51
C ILE A 101 1.99 -6.79 -7.89
N VAL A 102 2.84 -7.78 -8.15
CA VAL A 102 4.27 -7.76 -7.80
C VAL A 102 5.06 -7.57 -9.09
N VAL A 103 5.88 -6.53 -9.13
CA VAL A 103 6.68 -6.16 -10.29
C VAL A 103 8.15 -6.29 -9.94
N GLU A 104 8.80 -7.31 -10.49
CA GLU A 104 10.23 -7.56 -10.27
C GLU A 104 11.11 -6.42 -10.81
N ASP A 105 10.77 -5.88 -11.99
CA ASP A 105 11.49 -4.80 -12.65
C ASP A 105 10.52 -3.82 -13.32
N VAL A 106 10.34 -2.63 -12.75
CA VAL A 106 9.32 -1.66 -13.20
C VAL A 106 9.59 -1.16 -14.63
N GLU A 107 10.85 -1.16 -15.08
CA GLU A 107 11.21 -0.79 -16.45
C GLU A 107 10.66 -1.78 -17.49
N LYS A 108 10.35 -3.01 -17.07
CA LYS A 108 9.77 -4.05 -17.93
C LYS A 108 8.24 -4.10 -17.86
N PHE A 109 7.61 -3.32 -16.98
CA PHE A 109 6.17 -3.34 -16.82
C PHE A 109 5.46 -2.60 -17.98
N PRO A 110 4.53 -3.25 -18.71
CA PRO A 110 3.83 -2.60 -19.82
C PRO A 110 3.02 -1.38 -19.37
N GLY A 111 3.29 -0.22 -19.98
CA GLY A 111 2.60 1.02 -19.63
C GLY A 111 3.05 1.63 -18.30
N HIS A 112 4.27 1.32 -17.85
CA HIS A 112 4.90 1.95 -16.69
C HIS A 112 4.90 3.48 -16.82
N ILE A 113 4.41 4.15 -15.77
CA ILE A 113 4.47 5.60 -15.59
C ILE A 113 5.39 5.80 -14.38
N ALA A 114 6.67 6.04 -14.62
CA ALA A 114 7.62 6.25 -13.54
C ALA A 114 7.30 7.55 -12.79
N CYS A 115 6.81 7.44 -11.55
CA CYS A 115 6.66 8.60 -10.66
C CYS A 115 8.02 9.02 -10.05
N SER A 116 8.94 8.07 -9.89
CA SER A 116 10.34 8.30 -9.49
C SER A 116 11.27 7.48 -10.38
N SER A 117 12.34 8.10 -10.89
CA SER A 117 13.36 7.40 -11.69
C SER A 117 14.23 6.43 -10.88
N LEU A 118 14.11 6.45 -9.55
CA LEU A 118 14.87 5.59 -8.65
C LEU A 118 14.14 4.28 -8.29
N SER A 119 12.83 4.18 -8.54
CA SER A 119 12.11 2.92 -8.31
C SER A 119 12.52 1.86 -9.33
N ARG A 120 12.77 0.64 -8.87
CA ARG A 120 13.24 -0.51 -9.66
C ARG A 120 12.34 -1.73 -9.51
N SER A 121 11.69 -1.93 -8.37
CA SER A 121 10.63 -2.93 -8.18
C SER A 121 9.50 -2.34 -7.35
N GLU A 122 8.29 -2.88 -7.50
CA GLU A 122 7.06 -2.34 -6.91
C GLU A 122 6.14 -3.50 -6.49
N VAL A 123 5.45 -3.35 -5.35
CA VAL A 123 4.30 -4.20 -4.97
C VAL A 123 3.11 -3.33 -4.64
N VAL A 124 2.00 -3.60 -5.31
CA VAL A 124 0.73 -2.90 -5.08
C VAL A 124 -0.32 -3.89 -4.61
N VAL A 125 -1.00 -3.57 -3.51
CA VAL A 125 -2.08 -4.37 -2.94
C VAL A 125 -3.37 -3.54 -2.86
N PRO A 126 -4.48 -3.97 -3.49
CA PRO A 126 -5.74 -3.25 -3.41
C PRO A 126 -6.40 -3.36 -2.03
N LEU A 127 -6.94 -2.24 -1.54
CA LEU A 127 -7.80 -2.18 -0.36
C LEU A 127 -9.23 -2.56 -0.78
N LEU A 128 -9.61 -3.82 -0.51
CA LEU A 128 -10.90 -4.38 -0.88
C LEU A 128 -11.90 -4.30 0.27
N VAL A 129 -13.07 -3.71 0.00
CA VAL A 129 -14.19 -3.62 0.94
C VAL A 129 -15.38 -4.42 0.41
N ARG A 130 -16.11 -5.10 1.30
CA ARG A 130 -17.29 -5.93 0.95
C ARG A 130 -16.98 -6.97 -0.15
N GLY A 131 -15.75 -7.45 -0.16
CA GLY A 131 -15.26 -8.53 -1.04
C GLY A 131 -15.02 -8.15 -2.51
N ARG A 132 -15.24 -6.90 -2.95
CA ARG A 132 -15.03 -6.53 -4.36
C ARG A 132 -14.76 -5.06 -4.65
N ASP A 133 -15.11 -4.14 -3.76
CA ASP A 133 -14.98 -2.71 -4.05
C ASP A 133 -13.60 -2.23 -3.62
N VAL A 134 -12.79 -1.79 -4.59
CA VAL A 134 -11.48 -1.20 -4.31
C VAL A 134 -11.66 0.24 -3.87
N VAL A 135 -11.29 0.55 -2.62
CA VAL A 135 -11.37 1.90 -2.03
C VAL A 135 -10.03 2.64 -2.07
N GLY A 136 -8.96 1.94 -2.42
CA GLY A 136 -7.61 2.46 -2.55
C GLY A 136 -6.62 1.33 -2.81
N VAL A 137 -5.33 1.65 -2.79
CA VAL A 137 -4.23 0.70 -2.89
C VAL A 137 -3.17 1.06 -1.86
N LEU A 138 -2.53 0.05 -1.28
CA LEU A 138 -1.20 0.14 -0.68
C LEU A 138 -0.18 -0.04 -1.79
N ASP A 139 0.80 0.85 -1.86
CA ASP A 139 1.87 0.85 -2.85
C ASP A 139 3.22 0.95 -2.13
N ILE A 140 4.18 0.15 -2.60
CA ILE A 140 5.52 0.04 -2.02
C ILE A 140 6.55 -0.10 -3.13
N ASP A 141 7.51 0.82 -3.16
CA ASP A 141 8.63 0.81 -4.09
C ASP A 141 9.95 0.42 -3.40
N SER A 142 10.84 -0.13 -4.21
CA SER A 142 12.24 -0.35 -3.87
C SER A 142 13.17 0.24 -4.93
N ALA A 143 14.34 0.69 -4.50
CA ALA A 143 15.43 1.10 -5.39
C ALA A 143 16.21 -0.08 -5.99
N GLU A 144 15.87 -1.31 -5.60
CA GLU A 144 16.47 -2.55 -6.09
C GLU A 144 15.46 -3.36 -6.93
N VAL A 145 15.96 -4.11 -7.90
CA VAL A 145 15.16 -5.05 -8.71
C VAL A 145 14.87 -6.30 -7.86
N GLY A 146 13.66 -6.85 -7.97
CA GLY A 146 13.29 -8.11 -7.32
C GLY A 146 13.27 -8.07 -5.80
N THR A 147 13.03 -6.89 -5.18
CA THR A 147 12.91 -6.78 -3.73
C THR A 147 11.68 -7.52 -3.19
N PHE A 148 10.58 -7.45 -3.94
CA PHE A 148 9.30 -8.01 -3.54
C PHE A 148 9.05 -9.38 -4.15
N ASP A 149 8.50 -10.27 -3.33
CA ASP A 149 8.17 -11.65 -3.71
C ASP A 149 6.79 -12.06 -3.17
N GLU A 150 6.50 -13.35 -3.27
CA GLU A 150 5.23 -13.93 -2.84
C GLU A 150 5.00 -13.80 -1.32
N VAL A 151 6.06 -13.75 -0.51
CA VAL A 151 5.95 -13.51 0.94
C VAL A 151 5.44 -12.11 1.20
N ASP A 152 5.98 -11.09 0.52
CA ASP A 152 5.50 -9.72 0.63
C ASP A 152 4.03 -9.65 0.22
N ARG A 153 3.68 -10.24 -0.94
CA ARG A 153 2.29 -10.26 -1.43
C ARG A 153 1.32 -10.82 -0.39
N GLN A 154 1.62 -11.99 0.18
CA GLN A 154 0.74 -12.66 1.13
C GLN A 154 0.54 -11.85 2.42
N PHE A 155 1.61 -11.35 3.03
CA PHE A 155 1.50 -10.61 4.29
C PHE A 155 0.93 -9.19 4.09
N LEU A 156 1.21 -8.54 2.97
CA LEU A 156 0.62 -7.24 2.65
C LEU A 156 -0.88 -7.36 2.31
N GLU A 157 -1.31 -8.45 1.69
CA GLU A 157 -2.73 -8.78 1.52
C GLU A 157 -3.43 -8.98 2.87
N GLU A 158 -2.81 -9.71 3.79
CA GLU A 158 -3.33 -9.89 5.16
C GLU A 158 -3.45 -8.54 5.88
N LEU A 159 -2.40 -7.71 5.81
CA LEU A 159 -2.39 -6.37 6.38
C LEU A 159 -3.50 -5.49 5.79
N CYS A 160 -3.66 -5.47 4.48
CA CYS A 160 -4.74 -4.73 3.82
C CYS A 160 -6.12 -5.23 4.27
N GLY A 161 -6.29 -6.53 4.48
CA GLY A 161 -7.51 -7.10 5.07
C GLY A 161 -7.75 -6.66 6.52
N ILE A 162 -6.71 -6.43 7.32
CA ILE A 162 -6.83 -5.83 8.67
C ILE A 162 -7.29 -4.37 8.56
N ILE A 163 -6.63 -3.58 7.71
CA ILE A 163 -6.94 -2.15 7.49
C ILE A 163 -8.39 -1.99 7.01
N CYS A 164 -8.80 -2.74 6.00
CA CYS A 164 -10.14 -2.68 5.44
C CYS A 164 -11.22 -2.99 6.48
N ARG A 165 -11.01 -4.03 7.29
CA ARG A 165 -11.94 -4.38 8.37
C ARG A 165 -12.10 -3.25 9.38
N ILE A 166 -10.99 -2.67 9.85
CA ILE A 166 -11.00 -1.66 10.91
C ILE A 166 -11.55 -0.31 10.44
N ILE A 167 -11.15 0.13 9.24
CA ILE A 167 -11.48 1.47 8.75
C ILE A 167 -12.84 1.51 8.04
N TRP A 168 -13.21 0.47 7.29
CA TRP A 168 -14.38 0.51 6.39
C TRP A 168 -15.50 -0.48 6.72
N GLU A 169 -15.25 -1.55 7.47
CA GLU A 169 -16.26 -2.58 7.73
C GLU A 169 -16.77 -2.62 9.18
N CYS A 170 -16.01 -2.07 10.13
CA CYS A 170 -16.51 -1.82 11.47
C CYS A 170 -17.40 -0.57 11.50
N GLU A 171 -18.57 -0.67 12.12
CA GLU A 171 -19.30 0.51 12.59
C GLU A 171 -18.50 1.13 13.74
N LYS A 172 -17.94 2.33 13.53
CA LYS A 172 -17.34 3.15 14.59
C LYS A 172 -18.40 4.06 15.20
#